data_AF-A0A257AC27-F1
#
_entry.id   AF-A0A257AC27-F1
#
_cell.length_a   1.000
_cell.length_b   1.000
_cell.length_c   1.000
_cell.angle_alpha   90.00
_cell.angle_beta   90.00
_cell.angle_gamma   90.00
#
_symmetry.space_group_name_H-M   'P 1'
#
loop_
_entity.id
_entity.type
_entity.pdbx_description
1 polymer ?
#
loop_
_entity_poly.entity_id
_entity_poly.type
_entity_poly.pdbx_seq_one_letter_code
_entity_poly.pdbx_strand_id
1 'polypeptide(L)'
;MIIGTRGSKLALAQATIVQEKLQASGIKTTINIIKTSGDRITDRPLHAVSGFGAFVREIDSAMLAGEIELAVHSMKDVPTERPDGLVTAAVLKRDSPFDALITRDGTLLDELPHAPTRLECDVERIIISVLGGGCSAPVAAFAEREGNHLHVTAEVLSIDATRRVRIEEEIPVADYALHSRRLGEELKVEGGGELVDEAVQYFSDVRGDI
;
A
#
# COMPACT_ATOMS: atom_id res chain seq x y z
N MET A 1 12.00 -25.92 -27.34
CA MET A 1 12.02 -24.57 -26.74
C MET A 1 12.55 -24.68 -25.32
N ILE A 2 13.66 -24.01 -25.02
CA ILE A 2 14.36 -23.97 -23.75
C ILE A 2 13.86 -22.74 -23.00
N ILE A 3 13.24 -22.98 -21.86
CA ILE A 3 12.70 -21.94 -20.96
C ILE A 3 13.74 -21.66 -19.88
N GLY A 4 14.29 -20.46 -19.87
CA GLY A 4 15.14 -19.95 -18.81
C GLY A 4 14.33 -19.47 -17.60
N THR A 5 14.76 -19.86 -16.41
CA THR A 5 14.18 -19.40 -15.13
C THR A 5 15.22 -19.40 -14.03
N ARG A 6 14.91 -18.73 -12.91
CA ARG A 6 15.72 -18.79 -11.68
C ARG A 6 15.52 -20.13 -10.96
N GLY A 7 16.46 -20.47 -10.07
CA GLY A 7 16.42 -21.73 -9.30
C GLY A 7 15.54 -21.75 -8.06
N SER A 8 14.87 -20.64 -7.71
CA SER A 8 14.00 -20.60 -6.52
C SER A 8 12.73 -21.45 -6.70
N LYS A 9 12.16 -21.95 -5.61
CA LYS A 9 10.92 -22.76 -5.66
C LYS A 9 9.78 -22.03 -6.39
N LEU A 10 9.63 -20.73 -6.16
CA LEU A 10 8.61 -19.92 -6.81
C LEU A 10 8.88 -19.73 -8.31
N ALA A 11 10.14 -19.47 -8.69
CA ALA A 11 10.51 -19.30 -10.10
C ALA A 11 10.33 -20.59 -10.92
N LEU A 12 10.62 -21.74 -10.31
CA LEU A 12 10.34 -23.04 -10.91
C LEU A 12 8.84 -23.27 -11.09
N ALA A 13 8.03 -22.97 -10.07
CA ALA A 13 6.57 -23.08 -10.19
C ALA A 13 6.00 -22.19 -11.30
N GLN A 14 6.48 -20.95 -11.42
CA GLN A 14 6.10 -20.03 -12.50
C GLN A 14 6.51 -20.57 -13.88
N ALA A 15 7.73 -21.10 -14.01
CA ALA A 15 8.20 -21.71 -15.26
C ALA A 15 7.38 -22.96 -15.63
N THR A 16 7.01 -23.81 -14.66
CA THR A 16 6.14 -24.97 -14.88
C THR A 16 4.77 -24.54 -15.41
N ILE A 17 4.14 -23.50 -14.85
CA ILE A 17 2.85 -22.98 -15.34
C ILE A 17 2.94 -22.59 -16.83
N VAL A 18 4.03 -21.91 -17.22
CA VAL A 18 4.26 -21.53 -18.62
C VAL A 18 4.54 -22.76 -19.48
N GLN A 19 5.36 -23.69 -18.98
CA GLN A 19 5.71 -24.94 -19.65
C GLN A 19 4.47 -25.76 -19.99
N GLU A 20 3.57 -25.96 -19.03
CA GLU A 20 2.32 -26.70 -19.20
C GLU A 20 1.42 -26.07 -20.27
N LYS A 21 1.29 -24.73 -20.29
CA LYS A 21 0.50 -24.01 -21.30
C LYS A 21 1.06 -24.17 -22.72
N LEU A 22 2.38 -24.10 -22.85
CA LEU A 22 3.07 -24.31 -24.13
C LEU A 22 2.94 -25.76 -24.61
N GLN A 23 3.10 -26.73 -23.70
CA GLN A 23 2.95 -28.16 -24.02
C GLN A 23 1.52 -28.52 -24.41
N ALA A 24 0.52 -27.96 -23.73
CA ALA A 24 -0.89 -28.10 -24.11
C ALA A 24 -1.18 -27.54 -25.52
N SER A 25 -0.35 -26.60 -26.00
CA SER A 25 -0.42 -26.04 -27.35
C SER A 25 0.46 -26.81 -28.37
N GLY A 26 1.01 -27.97 -27.98
CA GLY A 26 1.83 -28.82 -28.85
C GLY A 26 3.31 -28.43 -28.94
N ILE A 27 3.77 -27.45 -28.15
CA ILE A 27 5.16 -26.98 -28.17
C ILE A 27 6.00 -27.82 -27.20
N LYS A 28 7.04 -28.50 -27.71
CA LYS A 28 8.00 -29.22 -26.87
C LYS A 28 8.90 -28.24 -26.12
N THR A 29 8.94 -28.38 -24.80
CA THR A 29 9.65 -27.46 -23.90
C THR A 29 10.52 -28.17 -22.87
N THR A 30 11.66 -27.57 -22.54
CA THR A 30 12.53 -27.96 -21.42
C THR A 30 12.81 -26.74 -20.53
N ILE A 31 13.10 -26.94 -19.25
CA ILE A 31 13.46 -25.86 -18.32
C ILE A 31 14.97 -25.87 -18.11
N ASN A 32 15.60 -24.70 -18.28
CA ASN A 32 16.99 -24.45 -17.97
C ASN A 32 17.09 -23.47 -16.78
N ILE A 33 17.74 -23.91 -15.70
CA ILE A 33 17.92 -23.09 -14.50
C ILE A 33 19.16 -22.22 -14.68
N ILE A 34 18.95 -20.91 -14.71
CA ILE A 34 20.02 -19.93 -14.82
C ILE A 34 20.39 -19.47 -13.42
N LYS A 35 21.65 -19.68 -13.04
CA LYS A 35 22.18 -19.20 -11.76
C LYS A 35 22.35 -17.68 -11.84
N THR A 36 21.61 -16.95 -11.00
CA THR A 36 21.72 -15.49 -10.93
C THR A 36 22.60 -15.05 -9.77
N SER A 37 23.23 -13.88 -9.88
CA SER A 37 24.07 -13.33 -8.80
C SER A 37 23.25 -13.03 -7.54
N GLY A 38 21.99 -12.64 -7.71
CA GLY A 38 21.09 -12.36 -6.58
C GLY A 38 20.69 -13.59 -5.77
N ASP A 39 20.78 -14.81 -6.30
CA ASP A 39 20.53 -16.04 -5.53
C ASP A 39 21.63 -16.33 -4.49
N ARG A 40 22.77 -15.62 -4.56
CA ARG A 40 23.89 -15.74 -3.61
C ARG A 40 23.85 -14.75 -2.46
N ILE A 41 22.93 -13.78 -2.48
CA ILE A 41 22.88 -12.69 -1.52
C ILE A 41 21.71 -12.90 -0.56
N THR A 42 21.96 -13.55 0.56
CA THR A 42 20.99 -13.75 1.65
C THR A 42 21.33 -12.99 2.93
N ASP A 43 22.50 -12.34 3.02
CA ASP A 43 23.03 -11.74 4.26
C ASP A 43 22.87 -10.21 4.38
N ARG A 44 22.37 -9.54 3.33
CA ARG A 44 22.26 -8.07 3.30
C ARG A 44 20.91 -7.62 2.73
N PRO A 45 20.39 -6.47 3.20
CA PRO A 45 19.15 -5.90 2.67
C PRO A 45 19.24 -5.61 1.18
N LEU A 46 18.14 -5.81 0.45
CA LEU A 46 18.07 -5.62 -1.00
C LEU A 46 18.45 -4.20 -1.45
N HIS A 47 18.16 -3.18 -0.63
CA HIS A 47 18.54 -1.79 -0.90
C HIS A 47 20.06 -1.53 -0.83
N ALA A 48 20.81 -2.41 -0.17
CA ALA A 48 22.28 -2.33 -0.08
C ALA A 48 22.98 -3.08 -1.22
N VAL A 49 22.21 -3.76 -2.08
CA VAL A 49 22.71 -4.42 -3.29
C VAL A 49 22.62 -3.42 -4.44
N SER A 50 23.74 -2.78 -4.78
CA SER A 50 23.81 -1.91 -5.95
C SER A 50 23.62 -2.74 -7.22
N GLY A 51 22.59 -2.40 -8.00
CA GLY A 51 22.27 -3.05 -9.28
C GLY A 51 20.83 -3.55 -9.35
N PHE A 52 19.90 -2.65 -9.70
CA PHE A 52 18.60 -3.03 -10.26
C PHE A 52 18.84 -4.05 -11.39
N GLY A 53 18.26 -5.25 -11.27
CA GLY A 53 18.35 -6.29 -12.30
C GLY A 53 19.34 -7.44 -12.06
N ALA A 54 19.92 -7.60 -10.85
CA ALA A 54 20.78 -8.76 -10.52
C ALA A 54 20.10 -10.14 -10.63
N PHE A 55 18.79 -10.18 -10.82
CA PHE A 55 18.00 -11.40 -11.03
C PHE A 55 17.57 -11.62 -12.49
N VAL A 56 17.71 -10.59 -13.34
CA VAL A 56 17.22 -10.58 -14.72
C VAL A 56 18.40 -10.57 -15.70
N ARG A 57 19.49 -9.87 -15.37
CA ARG A 57 20.66 -9.70 -16.25
C ARG A 57 21.25 -11.01 -16.76
N GLU A 58 21.43 -12.01 -15.92
CA GLU A 58 22.00 -13.30 -16.34
C GLU A 58 21.05 -14.06 -17.27
N ILE A 59 19.74 -13.93 -17.04
CA ILE A 59 18.72 -14.53 -17.90
C ILE A 59 18.67 -13.79 -19.25
N ASP A 60 18.72 -12.46 -19.24
CA ASP A 60 18.81 -11.62 -20.44
C ASP A 60 20.06 -11.96 -21.26
N SER A 61 21.20 -12.13 -20.59
CA SER A 61 22.46 -12.52 -21.24
C SER A 61 22.36 -13.89 -21.90
N ALA A 62 21.76 -14.88 -21.22
CA ALA A 62 21.52 -16.21 -21.78
C ALA A 62 20.55 -16.17 -22.97
N MET A 63 19.52 -15.31 -22.92
CA MET A 63 18.57 -15.14 -24.02
C MET A 63 19.22 -14.49 -25.25
N LEU A 64 20.03 -13.45 -25.04
CA LEU A 64 20.79 -12.78 -26.11
C LEU A 64 21.87 -13.69 -26.70
N ALA A 65 22.46 -14.58 -25.90
CA ALA A 65 23.41 -15.59 -26.36
C ALA A 65 22.74 -16.78 -27.09
N GLY A 66 21.40 -16.87 -27.08
CA GLY A 66 20.66 -17.97 -27.69
C GLY A 66 20.73 -19.28 -26.90
N GLU A 67 21.11 -19.23 -25.62
CA GLU A 67 21.13 -20.40 -24.72
C GLU A 67 19.73 -20.80 -24.24
N ILE A 68 18.79 -19.84 -24.28
CA ILE A 68 17.37 -20.02 -24.00
C ILE A 68 16.55 -19.29 -25.07
N GLU A 69 15.33 -19.76 -25.34
CA GLU A 69 14.43 -19.11 -26.31
C GLU A 69 13.27 -18.35 -25.64
N LEU A 70 13.04 -18.60 -24.34
CA LEU A 70 12.01 -17.92 -23.56
C LEU A 70 12.51 -17.74 -22.13
N ALA A 71 12.28 -16.57 -21.54
CA ALA A 71 12.54 -16.31 -20.14
C ALA A 71 11.22 -16.15 -19.37
N VAL A 72 11.13 -16.74 -18.18
CA VAL A 72 9.98 -16.58 -17.27
C VAL A 72 10.40 -15.80 -16.03
N HIS A 73 9.67 -14.72 -15.74
CA HIS A 73 9.92 -13.83 -14.61
C HIS A 73 8.64 -13.55 -13.82
N SER A 74 8.81 -13.16 -12.56
CA SER A 74 7.81 -12.35 -11.87
C SER A 74 7.84 -10.94 -12.45
N MET A 75 6.69 -10.43 -12.90
CA MET A 75 6.64 -9.14 -13.61
C MET A 75 7.21 -7.98 -12.78
N LYS A 76 7.05 -8.00 -11.46
CA LYS A 76 7.61 -6.97 -10.56
C LYS A 76 9.14 -6.90 -10.56
N ASP A 77 9.82 -7.95 -10.99
CA ASP A 77 11.28 -8.03 -11.03
C ASP A 77 11.83 -7.63 -12.40
N VAL A 78 10.98 -7.47 -13.42
CA VAL A 78 11.38 -7.09 -14.78
C VAL A 78 11.62 -5.57 -14.82
N PRO A 79 12.83 -5.10 -15.18
CA PRO A 79 13.11 -3.67 -15.27
C PRO A 79 12.34 -3.03 -16.43
N THR A 80 12.07 -1.72 -16.30
CA THR A 80 11.40 -0.92 -17.34
C THR A 80 12.24 -0.78 -18.61
N GLU A 81 13.56 -0.73 -18.46
CA GLU A 81 14.51 -0.72 -19.56
C GLU A 81 15.22 -2.07 -19.64
N ARG A 82 15.31 -2.62 -20.86
CA ARG A 82 15.99 -3.88 -21.15
C ARG A 82 16.88 -3.72 -22.37
N PRO A 83 17.92 -4.56 -22.52
CA PRO A 83 18.75 -4.57 -23.71
C PRO A 83 17.91 -4.72 -24.99
N ASP A 84 18.34 -4.03 -26.05
CA ASP A 84 17.74 -4.14 -27.37
C ASP A 84 17.72 -5.62 -27.83
N GLY A 85 16.64 -5.99 -28.52
CA GLY A 85 16.41 -7.36 -28.98
C GLY A 85 15.63 -8.24 -28.00
N LEU A 86 15.38 -7.79 -26.77
CA LEU A 86 14.50 -8.46 -25.81
C LEU A 86 13.14 -7.79 -25.75
N VAL A 87 12.07 -8.60 -25.73
CA VAL A 87 10.69 -8.09 -25.62
C VAL A 87 9.91 -8.88 -24.58
N THR A 88 8.94 -8.24 -23.94
CA THR A 88 7.95 -8.94 -23.12
C THR A 88 6.88 -9.51 -24.06
N ALA A 89 7.08 -10.76 -24.51
CA ALA A 89 6.24 -11.38 -25.53
C ALA A 89 4.85 -11.81 -25.03
N ALA A 90 4.70 -12.06 -23.73
CA ALA A 90 3.44 -12.50 -23.14
C ALA A 90 3.34 -12.11 -21.67
N VAL A 91 2.10 -11.89 -21.21
CA VAL A 91 1.77 -11.68 -19.79
C VAL A 91 0.63 -12.64 -19.44
N LEU A 92 0.85 -13.49 -18.43
CA LEU A 92 -0.20 -14.40 -17.95
C LEU A 92 -1.30 -13.64 -17.20
N LYS A 93 -2.46 -14.29 -17.03
CA LYS A 93 -3.52 -13.78 -16.14
C LYS A 93 -2.92 -13.54 -14.74
N ARG A 94 -3.13 -12.33 -14.21
CA ARG A 94 -2.59 -11.90 -12.91
C ARG A 94 -3.19 -12.74 -11.79
N ASP A 95 -2.34 -13.17 -10.85
CA ASP A 95 -2.76 -13.70 -9.56
C ASP A 95 -3.11 -12.54 -8.59
N SER A 96 -3.46 -12.85 -7.34
CA SER A 96 -3.73 -11.83 -6.30
C SER A 96 -2.60 -10.80 -6.24
N PRO A 97 -2.90 -9.50 -6.38
CA PRO A 97 -1.90 -8.43 -6.30
C PRO A 97 -1.65 -7.95 -4.87
N PHE A 98 -2.40 -8.46 -3.89
CA PHE A 98 -2.37 -7.98 -2.52
C PHE A 98 -1.22 -8.59 -1.74
N ASP A 99 -0.67 -7.82 -0.80
CA ASP A 99 0.23 -8.35 0.21
C ASP A 99 -0.52 -9.26 1.19
N ALA A 100 0.21 -10.18 1.82
CA ALA A 100 -0.33 -11.10 2.82
C ALA A 100 0.31 -10.84 4.18
N LEU A 101 -0.51 -10.68 5.22
CA LEU A 101 -0.06 -10.74 6.60
C LEU A 101 0.17 -12.20 6.99
N ILE A 102 1.38 -12.52 7.46
CA ILE A 102 1.74 -13.86 7.96
C ILE A 102 2.13 -13.72 9.42
N THR A 103 1.29 -14.19 10.32
CA THR A 103 1.56 -14.24 11.76
C THR A 103 1.86 -15.68 12.18
N ARG A 104 2.72 -15.85 13.20
CA ARG A 104 3.07 -17.20 13.70
C ARG A 104 1.95 -17.81 14.53
N ASP A 105 1.16 -16.96 15.18
CA ASP A 105 0.12 -17.29 16.15
C ASP A 105 -1.30 -17.15 15.60
N GLY A 106 -1.45 -16.73 14.33
CA GLY A 106 -2.74 -16.51 13.71
C GLY A 106 -3.37 -15.16 14.02
N THR A 107 -2.66 -14.24 14.69
CA THR A 107 -3.11 -12.86 14.92
C THR A 107 -3.57 -12.24 13.61
N LEU A 108 -4.78 -11.68 13.61
CA LEU A 108 -5.36 -10.99 12.47
C LEU A 108 -4.83 -9.56 12.35
N LEU A 109 -5.03 -8.94 11.20
CA LEU A 109 -4.57 -7.56 10.96
C LEU A 109 -5.15 -6.57 11.98
N ASP A 110 -6.41 -6.75 12.36
CA ASP A 110 -7.12 -5.91 13.33
C ASP A 110 -6.69 -6.17 14.79
N GLU A 111 -5.90 -7.22 15.02
CA GLU A 111 -5.40 -7.63 16.34
C GLU A 111 -3.93 -7.24 16.55
N LEU A 112 -3.29 -6.59 15.57
CA LEU A 112 -1.90 -6.14 15.69
C LEU A 112 -1.74 -5.10 16.83
N PRO A 113 -0.72 -5.24 17.69
CA PRO A 113 -0.64 -4.48 18.93
C PRO A 113 -0.21 -3.02 18.71
N HIS A 114 -1.19 -2.11 18.69
CA HIS A 114 -1.25 -0.96 19.59
C HIS A 114 -2.71 -0.49 19.73
N ALA A 115 -3.54 -1.34 20.34
CA ALA A 115 -4.99 -1.13 20.48
C ALA A 115 -5.38 0.28 21.02
N PRO A 116 -4.65 0.90 21.97
CA PRO A 116 -4.91 2.29 22.35
C PRO A 116 -4.77 3.26 21.18
N THR A 117 -3.58 3.38 20.57
CA THR A 117 -3.37 4.27 19.39
C THR A 117 -4.25 3.96 18.20
N ARG A 118 -4.54 2.68 17.92
CA ARG A 118 -5.49 2.34 16.85
C ARG A 118 -6.85 2.98 17.11
N LEU A 119 -7.34 2.83 18.33
CA LEU A 119 -8.65 3.32 18.75
C LEU A 119 -8.68 4.86 18.87
N GLU A 120 -7.62 5.47 19.40
CA GLU A 120 -7.42 6.93 19.42
C GLU A 120 -7.44 7.51 17.99
N CYS A 121 -6.61 6.97 17.09
CA CYS A 121 -6.60 7.40 15.69
C CYS A 121 -7.92 7.13 14.97
N ASP A 122 -8.61 6.03 15.26
CA ASP A 122 -9.91 5.75 14.64
C ASP A 122 -10.97 6.79 15.08
N VAL A 123 -11.00 7.19 16.35
CA VAL A 123 -11.86 8.27 16.87
C VAL A 123 -11.57 9.59 16.15
N GLU A 124 -10.31 10.00 16.11
CA GLU A 124 -9.87 11.24 15.45
C GLU A 124 -10.29 11.28 13.98
N ARG A 125 -10.04 10.17 13.27
CA ARG A 125 -10.35 10.04 11.84
C ARG A 125 -11.85 10.05 11.58
N ILE A 126 -12.65 9.41 12.43
CA ILE A 126 -14.11 9.42 12.28
C ILE A 126 -14.64 10.85 12.39
N ILE A 127 -14.22 11.61 13.41
CA ILE A 127 -14.66 12.99 13.60
C ILE A 127 -14.28 13.86 12.39
N ILE A 128 -13.02 13.81 11.97
CA ILE A 128 -12.54 14.56 10.80
C ILE A 128 -13.30 14.15 9.52
N SER A 129 -13.64 12.87 9.36
CA SER A 129 -14.38 12.38 8.19
C SER A 129 -15.82 12.92 8.12
N VAL A 130 -16.46 13.13 9.27
CA VAL A 130 -17.82 13.67 9.36
C VAL A 130 -17.85 15.17 9.09
N LEU A 131 -16.90 15.90 9.69
CA LEU A 131 -16.72 17.34 9.48
C LEU A 131 -16.48 17.67 8.01
N GLY A 132 -15.68 16.85 7.32
CA GLY A 132 -15.16 17.18 6.01
C GLY A 132 -13.94 18.11 6.12
N GLY A 133 -13.37 18.48 4.98
CA GLY A 133 -12.25 19.43 4.93
C GLY A 133 -10.85 18.82 5.00
N GLY A 134 -10.58 17.78 5.79
CA GLY A 134 -9.25 17.13 5.83
C GLY A 134 -8.08 18.14 5.88
N CYS A 135 -7.05 17.98 5.03
CA CYS A 135 -5.91 18.91 4.94
C CYS A 135 -6.24 20.29 4.31
N SER A 136 -7.51 20.56 3.96
CA SER A 136 -7.98 21.80 3.34
C SER A 136 -8.81 22.69 4.27
N ALA A 137 -8.89 22.37 5.56
CA ALA A 137 -9.52 23.22 6.56
C ALA A 137 -8.74 23.19 7.88
N PRO A 138 -8.80 24.25 8.72
CA PRO A 138 -8.23 24.26 10.07
C PRO A 138 -9.05 23.39 11.05
N VAL A 139 -9.00 22.08 10.85
CA VAL A 139 -9.69 21.07 11.68
C VAL A 139 -8.68 20.29 12.52
N ALA A 140 -9.06 20.01 13.77
CA ALA A 140 -8.29 19.16 14.66
C ALA A 140 -9.24 18.20 15.40
N ALA A 141 -8.78 16.96 15.59
CA ALA A 141 -9.37 16.01 16.50
C ALA A 141 -8.23 15.27 17.20
N PHE A 142 -8.34 15.09 18.50
CA PHE A 142 -7.38 14.40 19.34
C PHE A 142 -8.12 13.51 20.33
N ALA A 143 -7.66 12.26 20.48
CA ALA A 143 -8.22 11.33 21.44
C ALA A 143 -7.11 10.70 22.29
N GLU A 144 -7.36 10.61 23.60
CA GLU A 144 -6.46 9.94 24.54
C GLU A 144 -7.25 8.92 25.37
N ARG A 145 -6.77 7.67 25.41
CA ARG A 145 -7.46 6.62 26.14
C ARG A 145 -7.04 6.59 27.61
N GLU A 146 -8.02 6.69 28.50
CA GLU A 146 -7.87 6.45 29.93
C GLU A 146 -8.76 5.28 30.38
N GLY A 147 -8.14 4.10 30.57
CA GLY A 147 -8.85 2.89 31.01
C GLY A 147 -9.90 2.42 29.99
N ASN A 148 -11.18 2.63 30.31
CA ASN A 148 -12.34 2.26 29.48
C ASN A 148 -13.06 3.47 28.86
N HIS A 149 -12.46 4.65 28.94
CA HIS A 149 -12.95 5.87 28.32
C HIS A 149 -11.88 6.50 27.43
N LEU A 150 -12.32 7.43 26.60
CA LEU A 150 -11.52 8.27 25.72
C LEU A 150 -11.85 9.72 26.03
N HIS A 151 -10.83 10.52 26.32
CA HIS A 151 -10.97 11.98 26.32
C HIS A 151 -10.77 12.47 24.90
N VAL A 152 -11.81 13.08 24.35
CA VAL A 152 -11.83 13.53 22.95
C VAL A 152 -11.96 15.03 22.92
N THR A 153 -11.02 15.68 22.23
CA THR A 153 -11.09 17.10 21.90
C THR A 153 -11.16 17.24 20.39
N ALA A 154 -12.14 17.99 19.87
CA ALA A 154 -12.18 18.36 18.47
C ALA A 154 -12.51 19.84 18.31
N GLU A 155 -11.88 20.48 17.32
CA GLU A 155 -11.98 21.92 17.11
C GLU A 155 -11.90 22.26 15.63
N VAL A 156 -12.68 23.26 15.23
CA VAL A 156 -12.60 23.90 13.91
C VAL A 156 -12.37 25.39 14.11
N LEU A 157 -11.36 25.92 13.42
CA LEU A 157 -10.99 27.34 13.46
C LEU A 157 -11.30 28.01 12.12
N SER A 158 -11.65 29.30 12.15
CA SER A 158 -11.57 30.13 10.95
C SER A 158 -10.11 30.30 10.51
N ILE A 159 -9.89 30.64 9.23
CA ILE A 159 -8.54 30.82 8.67
C ILE A 159 -7.74 31.91 9.40
N ASP A 160 -8.43 32.96 9.86
CA ASP A 160 -7.86 34.06 10.65
C ASP A 160 -7.81 33.77 12.16
N ALA A 161 -8.24 32.57 12.59
CA ALA A 161 -8.32 32.11 13.96
C ALA A 161 -9.18 33.00 14.91
N THR A 162 -10.06 33.85 14.38
CA THR A 162 -10.93 34.71 15.18
C THR A 162 -12.21 34.01 15.65
N ARG A 163 -12.66 32.99 14.90
CA ARG A 163 -13.82 32.16 15.22
C ARG A 163 -13.38 30.72 15.48
N ARG A 164 -14.04 30.07 16.43
CA ARG A 164 -13.78 28.67 16.76
C ARG A 164 -15.05 27.96 17.20
N VAL A 165 -15.15 26.67 16.86
CA VAL A 165 -16.13 25.74 17.43
C VAL A 165 -15.33 24.59 18.01
N ARG A 166 -15.56 24.25 19.28
CA ARG A 166 -14.79 23.25 20.01
C ARG A 166 -15.72 22.38 20.84
N ILE A 167 -15.50 21.08 20.75
CA ILE A 167 -16.14 20.09 21.62
C ILE A 167 -15.05 19.34 22.41
N GLU A 168 -15.36 19.06 23.67
CA GLU A 168 -14.51 18.29 24.55
C GLU A 168 -15.40 17.35 25.37
N GLU A 169 -15.27 16.05 25.16
CA GLU A 169 -16.15 15.06 25.77
C GLU A 169 -15.39 13.77 26.11
N GLU A 170 -15.77 13.14 27.21
CA GLU A 170 -15.37 11.79 27.55
C GLU A 170 -16.37 10.78 26.98
N ILE A 171 -15.89 9.85 26.15
CA ILE A 171 -16.72 8.82 25.53
C ILE A 171 -16.27 7.42 25.96
N PRO A 172 -17.19 6.44 26.07
CA PRO A 172 -16.80 5.07 26.35
C PRO A 172 -16.00 4.48 25.18
N VAL A 173 -15.05 3.58 25.51
CA VAL A 173 -14.36 2.73 24.52
C VAL A 173 -15.36 1.82 23.80
N ALA A 174 -16.39 1.35 24.53
CA ALA A 174 -17.52 0.66 23.94
C ALA A 174 -18.28 1.62 23.02
N ASP A 175 -18.64 1.16 21.82
CA ASP A 175 -19.36 1.95 20.82
C ASP A 175 -18.68 3.27 20.41
N TYR A 176 -17.35 3.39 20.58
CA TYR A 176 -16.60 4.61 20.29
C TYR A 176 -16.95 5.20 18.92
N ALA A 177 -17.09 4.36 17.89
CA ALA A 177 -17.37 4.80 16.52
C ALA A 177 -18.74 5.49 16.37
N LEU A 178 -19.74 5.12 17.18
CA LEU A 178 -21.04 5.79 17.23
C LEU A 178 -20.91 7.17 17.90
N HIS A 179 -20.21 7.22 19.04
CA HIS A 179 -19.96 8.46 19.77
C HIS A 179 -19.12 9.44 18.95
N SER A 180 -18.05 8.99 18.30
CA SER A 180 -17.21 9.81 17.41
C SER A 180 -18.00 10.40 16.24
N ARG A 181 -18.93 9.64 15.64
CA ARG A 181 -19.80 10.17 14.59
C ARG A 181 -20.73 11.25 15.13
N ARG A 182 -21.35 11.04 16.30
CA ARG A 182 -22.20 12.05 16.94
C ARG A 182 -21.41 13.33 17.22
N LEU A 183 -20.22 13.22 17.81
CA LEU A 183 -19.34 14.37 18.09
C LEU A 183 -19.00 15.16 16.82
N GLY A 184 -18.68 14.45 15.73
CA GLY A 184 -18.43 15.07 14.43
C GLY A 184 -19.65 15.81 13.87
N GLU A 185 -20.86 15.22 13.96
CA GLU A 185 -22.09 15.85 13.48
C GLU A 185 -22.49 17.05 14.35
N GLU A 186 -22.32 16.95 15.66
CA GLU A 186 -22.58 18.04 16.61
C GLU A 186 -21.66 19.22 16.34
N LEU A 187 -20.35 18.97 16.24
CA LEU A 187 -19.37 20.00 15.92
C LEU A 187 -19.65 20.66 14.55
N LYS A 188 -20.14 19.88 13.59
CA LYS A 188 -20.55 20.39 12.27
C LYS A 188 -21.75 21.32 12.36
N VAL A 189 -22.79 20.92 13.09
CA VAL A 189 -24.04 21.68 13.26
C VAL A 189 -23.83 22.93 14.12
N GLU A 190 -22.90 22.91 15.07
CA GLU A 190 -22.55 24.07 15.91
C GLU A 190 -21.74 25.17 15.18
N GLY A 191 -21.62 25.07 13.86
CA GLY A 191 -20.95 26.06 13.01
C GLY A 191 -19.58 25.61 12.50
N GLY A 192 -19.08 24.45 12.92
CA GLY A 192 -17.83 23.88 12.38
C GLY A 192 -17.93 23.59 10.88
N GLY A 193 -19.12 23.19 10.40
CA GLY A 193 -19.35 22.97 8.97
C GLY A 193 -19.19 24.25 8.14
N GLU A 194 -19.72 25.37 8.63
CA GLU A 194 -19.59 26.67 7.96
C GLU A 194 -18.12 27.11 7.86
N LEU A 195 -17.35 26.93 8.94
CA LEU A 195 -15.91 27.25 8.97
C LEU A 195 -15.10 26.36 8.01
N VAL A 196 -15.46 25.07 7.89
CA VAL A 196 -14.84 24.16 6.92
C VAL A 196 -15.13 24.61 5.49
N ASP A 197 -16.38 24.93 5.18
CA ASP A 197 -16.80 25.35 3.83
C ASP A 197 -16.12 26.66 3.41
N GLU A 198 -16.06 27.64 4.32
CA GLU A 198 -15.31 28.89 4.11
C GLU A 198 -13.83 28.62 3.80
N ALA A 199 -13.20 27.71 4.57
CA ALA A 199 -11.79 27.38 4.38
C ALA A 199 -11.53 26.68 3.04
N VAL A 200 -12.36 25.70 2.69
CA VAL A 200 -12.26 24.97 1.42
C VAL A 200 -12.42 25.93 0.24
N GLN A 201 -13.36 26.86 0.31
CA GLN A 201 -13.56 27.88 -0.73
C GLN A 201 -12.34 28.79 -0.84
N TYR A 202 -11.85 29.35 0.26
CA TYR A 202 -10.68 30.22 0.29
C TYR A 202 -9.43 29.55 -0.32
N PHE A 203 -9.13 28.31 0.07
CA PHE A 203 -7.97 27.60 -0.48
C PHE A 203 -8.17 27.16 -1.93
N SER A 204 -9.40 26.96 -2.38
CA SER A 204 -9.69 26.70 -3.80
C SER A 204 -9.44 27.95 -4.65
N ASP A 205 -9.89 29.10 -4.17
CA ASP A 205 -9.70 30.39 -4.85
C ASP A 205 -8.20 30.75 -4.93
N VAL A 206 -7.48 30.62 -3.81
CA VAL A 206 -6.02 30.88 -3.77
C VAL A 206 -5.22 29.91 -4.63
N ARG A 207 -5.65 28.64 -4.77
CA ARG A 207 -4.96 27.65 -5.63
C ARG A 207 -5.32 27.76 -7.10
N GLY A 208 -6.48 28.35 -7.44
CA GLY A 208 -6.87 28.63 -8.83
C GLY A 208 -6.05 29.74 -9.49
N ASP A 209 -5.30 30.51 -8.70
CA ASP A 209 -4.41 31.60 -9.13
C ASP A 209 -2.95 31.16 -9.41
N ILE A 210 -2.67 29.84 -9.51
CA ILE A 210 -1.34 29.29 -9.82
C ILE A 210 -1.33 28.53 -11.16
#